data_AF-A0A3A6VVI5-F1
#
_entry.id   AF-A0A3A6VVI5-F1
#
_cell.length_a   1.000
_cell.length_b   1.000
_cell.length_c   1.000
_cell.angle_alpha   90.00
_cell.angle_beta   90.00
_cell.angle_gamma   90.00
#
_symmetry.space_group_name_H-M   'P 1'
#
loop_
_entity.id
_entity.type
_entity.pdbx_description
1 polymer ?
#
loop_
_entity_poly.entity_id
_entity_poly.type
_entity_poly.pdbx_seq_one_letter_code
_entity_poly.pdbx_strand_id
1 'polypeptide(L)'
;MQSKSVRKERFQAYPVGTGLYDTTTMLTAEDLGEIFNYYEKKHGIRLIRNGDYHQHVLHNNIEKYVSQIESLYDERVPYYKLLSMCDIYGTSYSNSIFSISLHEKKLCEELNKKLKPFMKDNSLRTDLDENQITQVEAICRNLSPDIKKQLDEKRDSILKHLENKKVNCCLTKSQAIEEILDIQRSLGGDEAVGYVFTNDRRSKEGAHFEAVIITKESIIKPVEWNQPMSTALYYFDRGLSGMKFYSPRGDFLADGPEQPTQQVDHTHCGVLCVSYLKKLLQDKGKALFEESLMIPLYDEENNINYVYIPPPYIMQYSQTSKFIEFYQMLMGKEISASEDQPKPHNLKQLLEESKRRALGKNDKATAEINQKILDNFDEFRLRWLKGCEEACAKRDEMFNNNDRSSYNLYLAYAAKRMQDEARSPKPSVQLNTKMESIDAQLKVSEQEDMLSHERRVLENELEQLPSIQNLTTEDTSVPHNENEELNTLKKDLQEYVFKRMTEAGSKDFAAHHRTKMIGLKLGYSAEQKITAANKLIYALDMRDKLEQRPDEMKLNETDIGALTTSRLYKNVIKSHLELFNNVLANLPEISEMNVKGASGKEI
;
A
#
# COMPACT_ATOMS: atom_id res chain seq x y z
N MET A 1 -10.59 30.49 31.69
CA MET A 1 -10.25 30.52 30.24
C MET A 1 -8.80 30.13 29.90
N GLN A 2 -7.86 30.08 30.86
CA GLN A 2 -6.44 29.75 30.59
C GLN A 2 -6.11 28.26 30.37
N SER A 3 -7.02 27.30 30.61
CA SER A 3 -6.71 25.86 30.49
C SER A 3 -7.00 25.23 29.12
N LYS A 4 -7.69 25.93 28.21
CA LYS A 4 -7.96 25.44 26.84
C LYS A 4 -6.83 25.77 25.85
N SER A 5 -6.08 26.86 26.07
CA SER A 5 -4.95 27.27 25.21
C SER A 5 -3.77 26.30 25.32
N VAL A 6 -3.43 25.88 26.54
CA VAL A 6 -2.29 24.98 26.83
C VAL A 6 -2.50 23.57 26.26
N ARG A 7 -3.76 23.13 26.10
CA ARG A 7 -4.07 21.81 25.49
C ARG A 7 -3.88 21.81 23.98
N LYS A 8 -4.14 22.93 23.30
CA LYS A 8 -3.96 23.07 21.85
C LYS A 8 -2.47 23.17 21.49
N GLU A 9 -1.69 23.91 22.29
CA GLU A 9 -0.24 24.03 22.14
C GLU A 9 0.50 22.72 22.48
N ARG A 10 0.08 21.96 23.51
CA ARG A 10 0.68 20.65 23.81
C ARG A 10 0.34 19.56 22.78
N PHE A 11 -0.80 19.65 22.09
CA PHE A 11 -1.18 18.71 21.02
C PHE A 11 -0.52 19.05 19.68
N GLN A 12 -0.25 20.33 19.40
CA GLN A 12 0.55 20.75 18.25
C GLN A 12 2.04 20.47 18.45
N ALA A 13 2.53 20.43 19.70
CA ALA A 13 3.93 20.13 20.01
C ALA A 13 4.29 18.64 19.95
N TYR A 14 3.33 17.73 20.08
CA TYR A 14 3.54 16.27 20.00
C TYR A 14 2.37 15.57 19.30
N PRO A 15 2.34 15.54 17.96
CA PRO A 15 1.58 14.49 17.29
C PRO A 15 2.10 13.15 17.81
N VAL A 16 1.21 12.32 18.36
CA VAL A 16 1.53 10.90 18.59
C VAL A 16 2.05 10.35 17.27
N GLY A 17 3.32 9.89 17.26
CA GLY A 17 4.14 9.69 16.06
C GLY A 17 5.46 10.50 16.01
N THR A 18 5.73 11.43 16.93
CA THR A 18 7.03 12.16 17.01
C THR A 18 8.14 11.43 17.76
N GLY A 19 7.87 10.25 18.30
CA GLY A 19 8.94 9.37 18.78
C GLY A 19 9.69 8.79 17.58
N LEU A 20 11.02 8.79 17.62
CA LEU A 20 11.93 8.08 16.71
C LEU A 20 11.68 6.55 16.61
N TYR A 21 10.59 6.04 17.17
CA TYR A 21 10.31 4.62 17.41
C TYR A 21 8.82 4.27 17.44
N ASP A 22 7.93 4.96 16.72
CA ASP A 22 6.53 4.53 16.69
C ASP A 22 6.32 3.37 15.70
N THR A 23 6.76 2.18 16.12
CA THR A 23 6.55 0.88 15.45
C THR A 23 5.05 0.51 15.32
N THR A 24 4.15 1.30 15.93
CA THR A 24 2.73 0.97 16.01
C THR A 24 1.99 1.12 14.69
N THR A 25 2.46 1.92 13.74
CA THR A 25 1.80 2.13 12.42
C THR A 25 2.52 1.46 11.24
N MET A 26 3.58 0.69 11.47
CA MET A 26 4.26 -0.05 10.41
C MET A 26 3.41 -1.24 9.94
N LEU A 27 3.38 -1.49 8.63
CA LEU A 27 2.85 -2.75 8.09
C LEU A 27 3.93 -3.80 8.10
N THR A 28 3.57 -5.00 8.52
CA THR A 28 4.44 -6.17 8.49
C THR A 28 4.09 -7.07 7.31
N ALA A 29 5.02 -7.96 6.93
CA ALA A 29 4.76 -8.95 5.88
C ALA A 29 3.58 -9.87 6.23
N GLU A 30 3.34 -10.14 7.52
CA GLU A 30 2.21 -10.93 8.03
C GLU A 30 0.87 -10.22 7.79
N ASP A 31 0.81 -8.90 7.98
CA ASP A 31 -0.43 -8.11 7.80
C ASP A 31 -0.93 -8.18 6.33
N LEU A 32 -0.03 -8.37 5.36
CA LEU A 32 -0.34 -8.30 3.92
C LEU A 32 -1.42 -9.28 3.48
N GLY A 33 -1.42 -10.52 3.98
CA GLY A 33 -2.36 -11.55 3.52
C GLY A 33 -3.82 -11.13 3.72
N GLU A 34 -4.13 -10.57 4.88
CA GLU A 34 -5.49 -10.13 5.19
C GLU A 34 -5.87 -8.81 4.52
N ILE A 35 -4.90 -7.91 4.36
CA ILE A 35 -5.08 -6.68 3.59
C ILE A 35 -5.39 -7.01 2.12
N PHE A 36 -4.70 -7.98 1.54
CA PHE A 36 -4.86 -8.38 0.15
C PHE A 36 -6.22 -9.03 -0.07
N ASN A 37 -6.61 -9.97 0.80
CA ASN A 37 -7.94 -10.58 0.80
C ASN A 37 -9.06 -9.53 0.87
N TYR A 38 -8.88 -8.49 1.69
CA TYR A 38 -9.84 -7.40 1.78
C TYR A 38 -9.94 -6.60 0.48
N TYR A 39 -8.82 -6.26 -0.16
CA TYR A 39 -8.84 -5.52 -1.42
C TYR A 39 -9.36 -6.34 -2.59
N GLU A 40 -9.10 -7.64 -2.62
CA GLU A 40 -9.72 -8.55 -3.59
C GLU A 40 -11.25 -8.54 -3.42
N LYS A 41 -11.75 -8.80 -2.21
CA LYS A 41 -13.20 -8.84 -1.95
C LYS A 41 -13.91 -7.52 -2.18
N LYS A 42 -13.28 -6.40 -1.79
CA LYS A 42 -13.92 -5.08 -1.81
C LYS A 42 -13.77 -4.34 -3.13
N HIS A 43 -12.65 -4.55 -3.82
CA HIS A 43 -12.27 -3.75 -4.99
C HIS A 43 -12.00 -4.60 -6.23
N GLY A 44 -12.05 -5.94 -6.14
CA GLY A 44 -11.69 -6.83 -7.24
C GLY A 44 -10.21 -6.76 -7.59
N ILE A 45 -9.35 -6.32 -6.66
CA ILE A 45 -7.92 -6.14 -6.91
C ILE A 45 -7.16 -7.38 -6.45
N ARG A 46 -6.54 -8.08 -7.40
CA ARG A 46 -5.70 -9.24 -7.10
C ARG A 46 -4.28 -8.78 -6.74
N LEU A 47 -3.87 -9.09 -5.51
CA LEU A 47 -2.53 -8.82 -4.98
C LEU A 47 -1.87 -10.13 -4.53
N ILE A 48 -0.59 -10.29 -4.84
CA ILE A 48 0.21 -11.48 -4.49
C ILE A 48 1.43 -11.02 -3.71
N ARG A 49 1.74 -11.70 -2.61
CA ARG A 49 3.01 -11.55 -1.88
C ARG A 49 3.95 -12.69 -2.29
N ASN A 50 5.25 -12.40 -2.38
CA ASN A 50 6.25 -13.39 -2.80
C ASN A 50 6.14 -14.71 -2.03
N GLY A 51 6.02 -15.82 -2.78
CA GLY A 51 5.84 -17.19 -2.27
C GLY A 51 4.39 -17.64 -2.09
N ASP A 52 3.41 -16.74 -2.23
CA ASP A 52 2.00 -17.13 -2.17
C ASP A 52 1.52 -17.81 -3.47
N TYR A 53 2.22 -17.60 -4.61
CA TYR A 53 1.96 -18.28 -5.88
C TYR A 53 2.81 -19.55 -6.03
N HIS A 54 4.12 -19.47 -5.77
CA HIS A 54 5.07 -20.59 -5.71
C HIS A 54 5.18 -21.18 -4.30
N GLN A 55 4.05 -21.64 -3.78
CA GLN A 55 3.99 -22.22 -2.43
C GLN A 55 4.93 -23.43 -2.27
N HIS A 56 5.14 -24.21 -3.34
CA HIS A 56 6.05 -25.34 -3.35
C HIS A 56 7.53 -24.93 -3.16
N VAL A 57 7.98 -23.82 -3.77
CA VAL A 57 9.35 -23.31 -3.58
C VAL A 57 9.53 -22.80 -2.15
N LEU A 58 8.53 -22.10 -1.62
CA LEU A 58 8.53 -21.64 -0.24
C LEU A 58 8.59 -22.82 0.73
N HIS A 59 7.79 -23.87 0.50
CA HIS A 59 7.80 -25.08 1.31
C HIS A 59 9.18 -25.75 1.31
N ASN A 60 9.79 -25.94 0.14
CA ASN A 60 11.13 -26.50 0.02
C ASN A 60 12.20 -25.66 0.75
N ASN A 61 12.06 -24.33 0.76
CA ASN A 61 12.96 -23.47 1.54
C ASN A 61 12.77 -23.67 3.06
N ILE A 62 11.53 -23.81 3.52
CA ILE A 62 11.18 -24.08 4.93
C ILE A 62 11.71 -25.46 5.36
N GLU A 63 11.54 -26.48 4.52
CA GLU A 63 11.98 -27.86 4.80
C GLU A 63 13.48 -27.97 5.06
N LYS A 64 14.30 -27.13 4.42
CA LYS A 64 15.75 -27.05 4.70
C LYS A 64 16.02 -26.68 6.16
N TYR A 65 15.27 -25.73 6.71
CA TYR A 65 15.40 -25.34 8.11
C TYR A 65 14.81 -26.41 9.05
N VAL A 66 13.67 -27.01 8.69
CA VAL A 66 13.08 -28.12 9.46
C VAL A 66 14.07 -29.27 9.58
N SER A 67 14.67 -29.71 8.47
CA SER A 67 15.65 -30.79 8.45
C SER A 67 16.88 -30.48 9.31
N GLN A 68 17.37 -29.23 9.27
CA GLN A 68 18.49 -28.80 10.12
C GLN A 68 18.10 -28.81 11.60
N ILE A 69 16.93 -28.29 11.96
CA ILE A 69 16.42 -28.28 13.34
C ILE A 69 16.26 -29.71 13.87
N GLU A 70 15.61 -30.59 13.10
CA GLU A 70 15.43 -32.00 13.46
C GLU A 70 16.78 -32.70 13.65
N SER A 71 17.78 -32.41 12.81
CA SER A 71 19.12 -32.99 12.97
C SER A 71 19.82 -32.57 14.27
N LEU A 72 19.51 -31.38 14.81
CA LEU A 72 20.05 -30.90 16.09
C LEU A 72 19.30 -31.47 17.31
N TYR A 73 18.13 -32.07 17.09
CA TYR A 73 17.39 -32.85 18.10
C TYR A 73 17.73 -34.35 18.07
N ASP A 74 18.60 -34.80 17.17
CA ASP A 74 19.09 -36.19 17.14
C ASP A 74 19.65 -36.57 18.52
N GLU A 75 19.08 -37.59 19.15
CA GLU A 75 19.50 -38.01 20.50
C GLU A 75 20.85 -38.74 20.50
N ARG A 76 21.21 -39.36 19.39
CA ARG A 76 22.40 -40.19 19.24
C ARG A 76 23.64 -39.34 19.04
N VAL A 77 23.60 -38.39 18.10
CA VAL A 77 24.78 -37.60 17.67
C VAL A 77 24.54 -36.07 17.56
N PRO A 78 23.91 -35.42 18.58
CA PRO A 78 23.54 -34.01 18.51
C PRO A 78 24.74 -33.07 18.37
N TYR A 79 25.88 -33.38 18.99
CA TYR A 79 27.05 -32.49 18.95
C TYR A 79 27.81 -32.63 17.64
N TYR A 80 27.90 -33.84 17.08
CA TYR A 80 28.42 -34.00 15.73
C TYR A 80 27.58 -33.21 14.71
N LYS A 81 26.25 -33.30 14.78
CA LYS A 81 25.35 -32.55 13.88
C LYS A 81 25.52 -31.03 14.04
N LEU A 82 25.60 -30.55 15.27
CA LEU A 82 25.93 -29.15 15.56
C LEU A 82 27.26 -28.72 14.93
N LEU A 83 28.32 -29.48 15.17
CA LEU A 83 29.66 -29.12 14.67
C LEU A 83 29.78 -29.26 13.15
N SER A 84 28.98 -30.13 12.52
CA SER A 84 28.92 -30.24 11.05
C SER A 84 28.34 -28.99 10.37
N MET A 85 27.61 -28.17 11.13
CA MET A 85 27.08 -26.88 10.66
C MET A 85 28.01 -25.70 10.97
N CYS A 86 29.09 -25.92 11.73
CA CYS A 86 29.91 -24.85 12.28
C CYS A 86 31.33 -24.84 11.73
N ASP A 87 31.83 -23.63 11.47
CA ASP A 87 33.27 -23.39 11.31
C ASP A 87 33.90 -23.08 12.67
N ILE A 88 35.11 -23.60 12.93
CA ILE A 88 35.84 -23.46 14.19
C ILE A 88 37.14 -22.70 13.96
N TYR A 89 37.17 -21.41 14.31
CA TYR A 89 38.30 -20.53 14.07
C TYR A 89 39.19 -20.38 15.31
N GLY A 90 40.40 -20.96 15.27
CA GLY A 90 41.32 -20.95 16.42
C GLY A 90 41.83 -19.56 16.84
N THR A 91 42.05 -18.66 15.90
CA THR A 91 42.61 -17.31 16.17
C THR A 91 41.88 -16.18 15.47
N SER A 92 40.90 -16.50 14.62
CA SER A 92 40.19 -15.52 13.81
C SER A 92 38.83 -15.18 14.40
N TYR A 93 38.42 -13.93 14.20
CA TYR A 93 37.13 -13.42 14.60
C TYR A 93 36.09 -13.69 13.50
N SER A 94 34.91 -14.21 13.86
CA SER A 94 33.79 -14.37 12.92
C SER A 94 32.48 -13.94 13.58
N ASN A 95 31.67 -13.18 12.84
CA ASN A 95 30.34 -12.72 13.28
C ASN A 95 29.21 -13.71 12.92
N SER A 96 29.53 -14.83 12.26
CA SER A 96 28.50 -15.81 11.89
C SER A 96 28.04 -16.59 13.12
N ILE A 97 26.72 -16.80 13.22
CA ILE A 97 26.12 -17.64 14.26
C ILE A 97 26.58 -19.11 14.14
N PHE A 98 26.95 -19.52 12.93
CA PHE A 98 27.52 -20.83 12.57
C PHE A 98 29.05 -20.86 12.70
N SER A 99 29.64 -19.95 13.47
CA SER A 99 31.07 -19.97 13.75
C SER A 99 31.33 -20.09 15.24
N ILE A 100 32.25 -20.97 15.64
CA ILE A 100 32.85 -21.00 16.98
C ILE A 100 34.19 -20.28 16.88
N SER A 101 34.31 -19.11 17.51
CA SER A 101 35.46 -18.21 17.29
C SER A 101 36.02 -17.62 18.58
N LEU A 102 36.84 -16.56 18.46
CA LEU A 102 37.53 -15.93 19.59
C LEU A 102 36.60 -15.45 20.74
N HIS A 103 35.32 -15.17 20.45
CA HIS A 103 34.30 -14.88 21.47
C HIS A 103 34.03 -16.07 22.41
N GLU A 104 34.21 -17.28 21.90
CA GLU A 104 34.09 -18.54 22.62
C GLU A 104 35.48 -19.18 22.80
N LYS A 105 36.52 -18.36 23.08
CA LYS A 105 37.94 -18.77 23.08
C LYS A 105 38.22 -20.12 23.73
N LYS A 106 37.68 -20.35 24.93
CA LYS A 106 37.90 -21.60 25.68
C LYS A 106 37.28 -22.81 24.97
N LEU A 107 36.06 -22.67 24.46
CA LEU A 107 35.39 -23.71 23.67
C LEU A 107 36.16 -23.99 22.39
N CYS A 108 36.56 -22.94 21.68
CA CYS A 108 37.29 -23.05 20.42
C CYS A 108 38.66 -23.76 20.59
N GLU A 109 39.44 -23.38 21.60
CA GLU A 109 40.74 -23.99 21.90
C GLU A 109 40.60 -25.49 22.23
N GLU A 110 39.61 -25.84 23.05
CA GLU A 110 39.38 -27.22 23.49
C GLU A 110 38.89 -28.11 22.33
N LEU A 111 37.96 -27.60 21.51
CA LEU A 111 37.48 -28.31 20.32
C LEU A 111 38.59 -28.48 19.28
N ASN A 112 39.35 -27.43 18.96
CA ASN A 112 40.47 -27.53 18.01
C ASN A 112 41.53 -28.54 18.47
N LYS A 113 41.79 -28.61 19.77
CA LYS A 113 42.76 -29.57 20.33
C LYS A 113 42.25 -31.00 20.22
N LYS A 114 41.00 -31.26 20.62
CA LYS A 114 40.45 -32.62 20.72
C LYS A 114 39.94 -33.17 19.39
N LEU A 115 39.47 -32.30 18.49
CA LEU A 115 38.87 -32.71 17.21
C LEU A 115 39.81 -32.62 16.03
N LYS A 116 41.06 -32.17 16.20
CA LYS A 116 42.06 -32.02 15.11
C LYS A 116 42.10 -33.17 14.09
N PRO A 117 42.01 -34.47 14.48
CA PRO A 117 42.04 -35.58 13.52
C PRO A 117 40.83 -35.63 12.57
N PHE A 118 39.71 -35.01 12.96
CA PHE A 118 38.42 -35.05 12.27
C PHE A 118 38.12 -33.76 11.50
N MET A 119 39.02 -32.76 11.56
CA MET A 119 38.81 -31.44 10.97
C MET A 119 39.56 -31.26 9.65
N LYS A 120 38.99 -30.48 8.74
CA LYS A 120 39.63 -29.97 7.52
C LYS A 120 39.15 -28.53 7.28
N ASP A 121 40.10 -27.63 7.02
CA ASP A 121 39.81 -26.22 6.70
C ASP A 121 38.84 -25.54 7.69
N ASN A 122 39.07 -25.75 9.00
CA ASN A 122 38.26 -25.25 10.11
C ASN A 122 36.85 -25.84 10.26
N SER A 123 36.47 -26.83 9.45
CA SER A 123 35.19 -27.55 9.58
C SER A 123 35.42 -29.03 9.84
N LEU A 124 34.38 -29.75 10.28
CA LEU A 124 34.45 -31.22 10.30
C LEU A 124 34.58 -31.75 8.87
N ARG A 125 35.42 -32.76 8.70
CA ARG A 125 35.53 -33.51 7.45
C ARG A 125 34.17 -34.09 7.04
N THR A 126 33.88 -34.04 5.73
CA THR A 126 32.63 -34.57 5.17
C THR A 126 32.65 -36.07 4.91
N ASP A 127 33.82 -36.71 4.99
CA ASP A 127 34.06 -38.13 4.69
C ASP A 127 34.23 -39.00 5.96
N LEU A 128 33.69 -38.56 7.10
CA LEU A 128 33.77 -39.30 8.36
C LEU A 128 32.85 -40.52 8.35
N ASP A 129 33.37 -41.68 8.76
CA ASP A 129 32.58 -42.90 8.94
C ASP A 129 31.78 -42.92 10.26
N GLU A 130 30.88 -43.89 10.43
CA GLU A 130 30.02 -44.00 11.63
C GLU A 130 30.81 -44.10 12.95
N ASN A 131 31.97 -44.76 12.93
CA ASN A 131 32.81 -44.90 14.11
C ASN A 131 33.46 -43.55 14.46
N GLN A 132 33.99 -42.85 13.46
CA GLN A 132 34.55 -41.51 13.62
C GLN A 132 33.50 -40.50 14.10
N ILE A 133 32.27 -40.57 13.57
CA ILE A 133 31.14 -39.76 14.03
C ILE A 133 30.86 -40.03 15.51
N THR A 134 30.81 -41.31 15.91
CA THR A 134 30.61 -41.71 17.31
C THR A 134 31.74 -41.23 18.22
N GLN A 135 32.98 -41.21 17.73
CA GLN A 135 34.13 -40.69 18.47
C GLN A 135 34.03 -39.17 18.68
N VAL A 136 33.67 -38.40 17.65
CA VAL A 136 33.46 -36.95 17.77
C VAL A 136 32.38 -36.67 18.82
N GLU A 137 31.26 -37.38 18.74
CA GLU A 137 30.16 -37.26 19.70
C GLU A 137 30.61 -37.58 21.14
N ALA A 138 31.34 -38.68 21.33
CA ALA A 138 31.87 -39.07 22.63
C ALA A 138 32.86 -38.04 23.20
N ILE A 139 33.70 -37.44 22.35
CA ILE A 139 34.59 -36.35 22.73
C ILE A 139 33.78 -35.17 23.26
N CYS A 140 32.73 -34.75 22.54
CA CYS A 140 31.88 -33.62 22.93
C CYS A 140 31.11 -33.89 24.23
N ARG A 141 30.56 -35.10 24.42
CA ARG A 141 29.82 -35.48 25.64
C ARG A 141 30.69 -35.46 26.90
N ASN A 142 31.99 -35.74 26.75
CA ASN A 142 32.99 -35.84 27.81
C ASN A 142 33.86 -34.57 27.94
N LEU A 143 33.46 -33.45 27.33
CA LEU A 143 34.08 -32.15 27.61
C LEU A 143 33.89 -31.77 29.09
N SER A 144 34.76 -30.90 29.59
CA SER A 144 34.60 -30.38 30.95
C SER A 144 33.26 -29.65 31.09
N PRO A 145 32.63 -29.64 32.27
CA PRO A 145 31.28 -29.10 32.45
C PRO A 145 31.09 -27.69 31.90
N ASP A 146 32.05 -26.79 32.13
CA ASP A 146 32.00 -25.40 31.66
C ASP A 146 32.10 -25.26 30.14
N ILE A 147 32.83 -26.15 29.46
CA ILE A 147 32.99 -26.15 28.01
C ILE A 147 31.78 -26.78 27.35
N LYS A 148 31.29 -27.89 27.91
CA LYS A 148 30.07 -28.54 27.47
C LYS A 148 28.88 -27.59 27.54
N LYS A 149 28.77 -26.83 28.63
CA LYS A 149 27.74 -25.80 28.78
C LYS A 149 27.79 -24.75 27.66
N GLN A 150 28.97 -24.25 27.29
CA GLN A 150 29.13 -23.32 26.17
C GLN A 150 28.73 -23.95 24.82
N LEU A 151 29.02 -25.23 24.63
CA LEU A 151 28.59 -25.97 23.43
C LEU A 151 27.06 -26.14 23.37
N ASP A 152 26.43 -26.41 24.51
CA ASP A 152 24.96 -26.48 24.63
C ASP A 152 24.32 -25.10 24.37
N GLU A 153 24.85 -24.03 24.97
CA GLU A 153 24.40 -22.64 24.73
C GLU A 153 24.55 -22.26 23.24
N LYS A 154 25.62 -22.71 22.58
CA LYS A 154 25.82 -22.53 21.13
C LYS A 154 24.74 -23.25 20.32
N ARG A 155 24.42 -24.49 20.70
CA ARG A 155 23.35 -25.29 20.08
C ARG A 155 22.01 -24.58 20.18
N ASP A 156 21.65 -24.12 21.37
CA ASP A 156 20.40 -23.40 21.62
C ASP A 156 20.31 -22.09 20.84
N SER A 157 21.43 -21.38 20.73
CA SER A 157 21.51 -20.14 19.95
C SER A 157 21.30 -20.40 18.44
N ILE A 158 21.90 -21.46 17.90
CA ILE A 158 21.69 -21.88 16.50
C ILE A 158 20.26 -22.37 16.30
N LEU A 159 19.71 -23.19 17.20
CA LEU A 159 18.31 -23.64 17.15
C LEU A 159 17.34 -22.45 17.12
N LYS A 160 17.52 -21.48 18.01
CA LYS A 160 16.72 -20.25 18.02
C LYS A 160 16.87 -19.45 16.72
N HIS A 161 18.08 -19.38 16.17
CA HIS A 161 18.32 -18.73 14.89
C HIS A 161 17.59 -19.44 13.74
N LEU A 162 17.67 -20.76 13.66
CA LEU A 162 17.02 -21.57 12.63
C LEU A 162 15.50 -21.50 12.75
N GLU A 163 14.95 -21.56 13.96
CA GLU A 163 13.52 -21.38 14.21
C GLU A 163 13.04 -20.00 13.74
N ASN A 164 13.79 -18.94 14.06
CA ASN A 164 13.49 -17.61 13.55
C ASN A 164 13.58 -17.54 12.02
N LYS A 165 14.57 -18.21 11.39
CA LYS A 165 14.69 -18.25 9.92
C LYS A 165 13.56 -19.04 9.28
N LYS A 166 13.12 -20.14 9.89
CA LYS A 166 11.97 -20.95 9.46
C LYS A 166 10.69 -20.11 9.42
N VAL A 167 10.38 -19.41 10.52
CA VAL A 167 9.18 -18.57 10.64
C VAL A 167 9.20 -17.40 9.65
N ASN A 168 10.37 -16.80 9.44
CA ASN A 168 10.53 -15.63 8.57
C ASN A 168 10.92 -15.98 7.12
N CYS A 169 10.88 -17.26 6.76
CA CYS A 169 11.31 -17.76 5.46
C CYS A 169 10.41 -17.20 4.35
N CYS A 170 11.01 -16.78 3.24
CA CYS A 170 10.28 -16.44 2.02
C CYS A 170 11.15 -16.75 0.79
N LEU A 171 10.65 -16.41 -0.40
CA LEU A 171 11.42 -16.55 -1.63
C LEU A 171 12.59 -15.58 -1.62
N THR A 172 13.75 -16.04 -2.09
CA THR A 172 14.88 -15.18 -2.42
C THR A 172 14.53 -14.25 -3.58
N LYS A 173 15.28 -13.17 -3.77
CA LYS A 173 15.12 -12.28 -4.94
C LYS A 173 15.08 -13.04 -6.28
N SER A 174 15.97 -14.00 -6.51
CA SER A 174 15.97 -14.79 -7.76
C SER A 174 14.71 -15.65 -7.90
N GLN A 175 14.28 -16.31 -6.83
CA GLN A 175 13.05 -17.11 -6.82
C GLN A 175 11.79 -16.22 -7.00
N ALA A 176 11.80 -15.02 -6.45
CA ALA A 176 10.74 -14.03 -6.63
C ALA A 176 10.65 -13.53 -8.08
N ILE A 177 11.79 -13.37 -8.78
CA ILE A 177 11.81 -13.03 -10.20
C ILE A 177 11.22 -14.16 -11.04
N GLU A 178 11.58 -15.42 -10.76
CA GLU A 178 10.98 -16.58 -11.41
C GLU A 178 9.46 -16.62 -11.20
N GLU A 179 8.99 -16.38 -9.98
CA GLU A 179 7.56 -16.27 -9.65
C GLU A 179 6.87 -15.14 -10.42
N ILE A 180 7.46 -13.95 -10.51
CA ILE A 180 6.94 -12.82 -11.31
C ILE A 180 6.76 -13.23 -12.77
N LEU A 181 7.75 -13.91 -13.37
CA LEU A 181 7.71 -14.33 -14.76
C LEU A 181 6.66 -15.44 -15.01
N ASP A 182 6.46 -16.34 -14.05
CA ASP A 182 5.41 -17.36 -14.13
C ASP A 182 4.01 -16.77 -13.99
N ILE A 183 3.83 -15.81 -13.07
CA ILE A 183 2.59 -15.04 -12.96
C ILE A 183 2.32 -14.35 -14.30
N GLN A 184 3.27 -13.59 -14.84
CA GLN A 184 3.10 -12.89 -16.12
C GLN A 184 2.67 -13.83 -17.26
N ARG A 185 3.32 -15.00 -17.38
CA ARG A 185 2.97 -15.99 -18.40
C ARG A 185 1.55 -16.52 -18.25
N SER A 186 1.05 -16.64 -17.02
CA SER A 186 -0.30 -17.15 -16.72
C SER A 186 -1.43 -16.16 -17.00
N LEU A 187 -1.14 -14.85 -17.07
CA LEU A 187 -2.18 -13.81 -17.19
C LEU A 187 -2.89 -13.83 -18.56
N GLY A 188 -4.17 -13.48 -18.53
CA GLY A 188 -4.95 -13.03 -19.69
C GLY A 188 -4.52 -11.64 -20.19
N GLY A 189 -4.99 -11.26 -21.38
CA GLY A 189 -4.55 -10.01 -22.03
C GLY A 189 -5.00 -8.73 -21.32
N ASP A 190 -6.13 -8.76 -20.63
CA ASP A 190 -6.72 -7.65 -19.88
C ASP A 190 -6.45 -7.72 -18.36
N GLU A 191 -5.77 -8.78 -17.90
CA GLU A 191 -5.50 -8.98 -16.49
C GLU A 191 -4.26 -8.21 -16.03
N ALA A 192 -4.37 -7.63 -14.82
CA ALA A 192 -3.26 -7.02 -14.12
C ALA A 192 -3.26 -7.47 -12.66
N VAL A 193 -2.08 -7.78 -12.12
CA VAL A 193 -1.90 -8.25 -10.75
C VAL A 193 -0.85 -7.41 -10.06
N GLY A 194 -1.13 -6.98 -8.83
CA GLY A 194 -0.12 -6.37 -7.98
C GLY A 194 0.71 -7.44 -7.30
N TYR A 195 2.03 -7.27 -7.28
CA TYR A 195 2.96 -8.17 -6.63
C TYR A 195 3.81 -7.41 -5.62
N VAL A 196 3.96 -7.99 -4.43
CA VAL A 196 4.75 -7.42 -3.33
C VAL A 196 5.88 -8.37 -2.96
N PHE A 197 7.10 -7.87 -3.09
CA PHE A 197 8.31 -8.56 -2.66
C PHE A 197 8.77 -8.01 -1.31
N THR A 198 8.90 -8.88 -0.31
CA THR A 198 9.20 -8.49 1.07
C THR A 198 10.69 -8.47 1.40
N ASN A 199 11.55 -8.34 0.38
CA ASN A 199 13.01 -8.22 0.53
C ASN A 199 13.63 -9.39 1.32
N ASP A 200 13.23 -10.62 0.97
CA ASP A 200 13.69 -11.86 1.59
C ASP A 200 13.38 -11.97 3.11
N ARG A 201 12.35 -11.25 3.60
CA ARG A 201 11.93 -11.29 5.01
C ARG A 201 10.42 -11.41 5.16
N ARG A 202 9.94 -12.36 5.97
CA ARG A 202 8.53 -12.43 6.44
C ARG A 202 8.34 -12.01 7.90
N SER A 203 9.27 -11.22 8.43
CA SER A 203 9.26 -10.80 9.84
C SER A 203 8.19 -9.77 10.20
N LYS A 204 7.86 -9.76 11.50
CA LYS A 204 7.14 -8.67 12.18
C LYS A 204 7.95 -7.38 12.23
N GLU A 205 9.25 -7.47 11.97
CA GLU A 205 10.19 -6.36 11.91
C GLU A 205 10.42 -5.98 10.45
N GLY A 206 9.92 -4.82 10.03
CA GLY A 206 10.18 -4.26 8.70
C GLY A 206 8.98 -3.52 8.13
N ALA A 207 9.19 -2.29 7.66
CA ALA A 207 8.19 -1.49 6.95
C ALA A 207 8.38 -1.51 5.43
N HIS A 208 9.53 -1.96 4.90
CA HIS A 208 9.87 -1.77 3.49
C HIS A 208 9.50 -2.97 2.63
N PHE A 209 8.75 -2.70 1.55
CA PHE A 209 8.40 -3.69 0.53
C PHE A 209 8.67 -3.12 -0.87
N GLU A 210 9.05 -3.98 -1.80
CA GLU A 210 9.04 -3.65 -3.22
C GLU A 210 7.68 -4.02 -3.80
N ALA A 211 7.16 -3.20 -4.69
CA ALA A 211 5.89 -3.45 -5.37
C ALA A 211 6.06 -3.34 -6.88
N VAL A 212 5.47 -4.27 -7.61
CA VAL A 212 5.35 -4.21 -9.07
C VAL A 212 3.92 -4.57 -9.48
N ILE A 213 3.51 -4.09 -10.64
CA ILE A 213 2.28 -4.48 -11.32
C ILE A 213 2.68 -5.34 -12.50
N ILE A 214 2.13 -6.54 -12.57
CA ILE A 214 2.40 -7.52 -13.61
C ILE A 214 1.20 -7.52 -14.55
N THR A 215 1.48 -7.30 -15.84
CA THR A 215 0.52 -7.50 -16.94
C THR A 215 1.07 -8.55 -17.88
N LYS A 216 0.27 -9.00 -18.85
CA LYS A 216 0.73 -9.95 -19.87
C LYS A 216 1.96 -9.45 -20.63
N GLU A 217 2.02 -8.16 -20.93
CA GLU A 217 3.01 -7.56 -21.84
C GLU A 217 4.16 -6.86 -21.13
N SER A 218 4.00 -6.54 -19.85
CA SER A 218 4.96 -5.69 -19.12
C SER A 218 4.94 -5.91 -17.61
N ILE A 219 6.03 -5.46 -16.99
CA ILE A 219 6.15 -5.34 -15.53
C ILE A 219 6.35 -3.87 -15.24
N ILE A 220 5.59 -3.32 -14.29
CA ILE A 220 5.58 -1.89 -13.98
C ILE A 220 5.92 -1.71 -12.51
N LYS A 221 7.05 -1.08 -12.23
CA LYS A 221 7.46 -0.69 -10.88
C LYS A 221 7.08 0.77 -10.65
N PRO A 222 6.08 1.09 -9.80
CA PRO A 222 5.59 2.45 -9.68
C PRO A 222 6.48 3.38 -8.84
N VAL A 223 7.38 2.83 -8.02
CA VAL A 223 8.33 3.58 -7.20
C VAL A 223 9.70 2.92 -7.28
N GLU A 224 10.74 3.70 -7.54
CA GLU A 224 12.11 3.25 -7.42
C GLU A 224 12.66 3.67 -6.06
N TRP A 225 13.16 2.70 -5.30
CA TRP A 225 13.72 2.94 -3.96
C TRP A 225 15.24 2.94 -4.02
N ASN A 226 15.86 3.86 -3.27
CA ASN A 226 17.31 3.89 -3.12
C ASN A 226 17.75 2.82 -2.10
N GLN A 227 17.79 1.56 -2.53
CA GLN A 227 18.14 0.38 -1.73
C GLN A 227 19.36 -0.33 -2.35
N PRO A 228 20.07 -1.17 -1.59
CA PRO A 228 21.12 -2.01 -2.15
C PRO A 228 20.59 -2.91 -3.28
N MET A 229 21.38 -3.08 -4.35
CA MET A 229 21.03 -3.94 -5.49
C MET A 229 20.76 -5.41 -5.09
N SER A 230 21.33 -5.87 -3.99
CA SER A 230 21.11 -7.23 -3.49
C SER A 230 19.73 -7.44 -2.86
N THR A 231 19.03 -6.37 -2.47
CA THR A 231 17.81 -6.47 -1.66
C THR A 231 16.55 -6.01 -2.37
N ALA A 232 16.63 -5.12 -3.37
CA ALA A 232 15.47 -4.60 -4.09
C ALA A 232 15.39 -5.12 -5.53
N LEU A 233 14.20 -5.07 -6.15
CA LEU A 233 13.98 -5.46 -7.55
C LEU A 233 14.37 -4.32 -8.50
N TYR A 234 15.19 -4.60 -9.51
CA TYR A 234 15.63 -3.63 -10.51
C TYR A 234 15.37 -4.14 -11.92
N TYR A 235 15.18 -3.20 -12.84
CA TYR A 235 14.95 -3.49 -14.26
C TYR A 235 16.09 -4.29 -14.92
N PHE A 236 17.32 -4.14 -14.41
CA PHE A 236 18.51 -4.83 -14.92
C PHE A 236 18.75 -6.20 -14.25
N ASP A 237 17.87 -6.64 -13.33
CA ASP A 237 18.02 -7.95 -12.72
C ASP A 237 17.93 -9.06 -13.76
N ARG A 238 18.75 -10.09 -13.57
CA ARG A 238 18.75 -11.27 -14.43
C ARG A 238 17.35 -11.89 -14.47
N GLY A 239 16.77 -11.99 -15.66
CA GLY A 239 15.40 -12.46 -15.90
C GLY A 239 14.42 -11.32 -16.21
N LEU A 240 14.62 -10.13 -15.63
CA LEU A 240 13.81 -8.94 -15.89
C LEU A 240 14.37 -8.07 -17.02
N SER A 241 15.69 -8.07 -17.22
CA SER A 241 16.38 -7.23 -18.22
C SER A 241 15.98 -7.47 -19.68
N GLY A 242 15.41 -8.64 -19.99
CA GLY A 242 14.85 -8.95 -21.32
C GLY A 242 13.38 -8.58 -21.48
N MET A 243 12.73 -8.07 -20.44
CA MET A 243 11.31 -7.76 -20.42
C MET A 243 11.06 -6.26 -20.56
N LYS A 244 9.83 -5.88 -20.94
CA LYS A 244 9.37 -4.48 -20.88
C LYS A 244 9.12 -4.10 -19.41
N PHE A 245 10.20 -3.82 -18.69
CA PHE A 245 10.17 -3.44 -17.27
C PHE A 245 10.15 -1.91 -17.14
N TYR A 246 8.97 -1.34 -16.91
CA TYR A 246 8.78 0.10 -16.75
C TYR A 246 9.06 0.54 -15.31
N SER A 247 10.00 1.47 -15.10
CA SER A 247 10.24 2.09 -13.79
C SER A 247 10.52 3.59 -13.90
N PRO A 248 10.42 4.37 -12.80
CA PRO A 248 10.89 5.76 -12.75
C PRO A 248 12.41 5.84 -12.98
N ARG A 249 12.82 5.98 -14.25
CA ARG A 249 14.23 6.04 -14.67
C ARG A 249 14.83 7.43 -14.44
N GLY A 250 15.06 7.77 -13.18
CA GLY A 250 15.67 9.06 -12.80
C GLY A 250 17.02 9.32 -13.46
N ASP A 251 17.81 8.26 -13.65
CA ASP A 251 19.07 8.24 -14.41
C ASP A 251 18.91 8.65 -15.88
N PHE A 252 17.74 8.43 -16.45
CA PHE A 252 17.43 8.75 -17.84
C PHE A 252 16.74 10.10 -18.01
N LEU A 253 16.06 10.56 -16.96
CA LEU A 253 15.19 11.73 -17.01
C LEU A 253 15.90 13.04 -16.64
N ALA A 254 17.12 12.99 -16.11
CA ALA A 254 17.84 14.16 -15.65
C ALA A 254 19.36 14.02 -15.75
N ASP A 255 20.04 15.16 -15.84
CA ASP A 255 21.49 15.24 -15.72
C ASP A 255 21.94 15.12 -14.26
N GLY A 256 22.98 14.32 -14.02
CA GLY A 256 23.68 14.25 -12.73
C GLY A 256 23.40 12.98 -11.91
N PRO A 257 24.15 12.77 -10.82
CA PRO A 257 24.08 11.54 -10.03
C PRO A 257 22.85 11.48 -9.12
N GLU A 258 22.20 12.61 -8.85
CA GLU A 258 21.06 12.68 -7.94
C GLU A 258 19.75 12.40 -8.66
N GLN A 259 19.11 11.28 -8.33
CA GLN A 259 17.83 10.92 -8.90
C GLN A 259 16.65 11.53 -8.11
N PRO A 260 15.54 11.87 -8.77
CA PRO A 260 14.30 12.22 -8.08
C PRO A 260 13.83 11.03 -7.24
N THR A 261 14.00 11.11 -5.92
CA THR A 261 13.54 10.07 -5.01
C THR A 261 12.19 10.44 -4.44
N GLN A 262 11.26 9.49 -4.46
CA GLN A 262 10.04 9.65 -3.69
C GLN A 262 10.38 9.49 -2.20
N GLN A 263 10.58 10.61 -1.52
CA GLN A 263 10.88 10.62 -0.09
C GLN A 263 9.59 10.32 0.69
N VAL A 264 9.61 9.23 1.45
CA VAL A 264 8.56 8.85 2.40
C VAL A 264 9.23 8.46 3.71
N ASP A 265 8.54 8.71 4.81
CA ASP A 265 9.04 8.33 6.12
C ASP A 265 9.26 6.80 6.22
N HIS A 266 10.26 6.43 7.01
CA HIS A 266 10.71 5.04 7.14
C HIS A 266 9.65 4.09 7.72
N THR A 267 8.61 4.60 8.40
CA THR A 267 7.58 3.75 9.02
C THR A 267 6.44 3.45 8.05
N HIS A 268 6.21 4.28 7.04
CA HIS A 268 5.08 4.12 6.10
C HIS A 268 5.46 3.76 4.66
N CYS A 269 6.73 3.50 4.33
CA CYS A 269 7.11 3.12 2.97
C CYS A 269 6.35 1.88 2.43
N GLY A 270 6.13 0.85 3.24
CA GLY A 270 5.33 -0.31 2.84
C GLY A 270 3.84 -0.02 2.70
N VAL A 271 3.31 0.91 3.50
CA VAL A 271 1.93 1.41 3.39
C VAL A 271 1.75 2.14 2.07
N LEU A 272 2.75 2.92 1.65
CA LEU A 272 2.78 3.57 0.35
C LEU A 272 2.68 2.52 -0.77
N CYS A 273 3.55 1.50 -0.75
CA CYS A 273 3.56 0.44 -1.76
C CYS A 273 2.18 -0.22 -1.92
N VAL A 274 1.56 -0.62 -0.82
CA VAL A 274 0.23 -1.24 -0.85
C VAL A 274 -0.85 -0.24 -1.28
N SER A 275 -0.74 1.02 -0.86
CA SER A 275 -1.66 2.08 -1.29
C SER A 275 -1.55 2.35 -2.79
N TYR A 276 -0.36 2.20 -3.37
CA TYR A 276 -0.12 2.40 -4.80
C TYR A 276 -0.75 1.30 -5.61
N LEU A 277 -0.46 0.04 -5.25
CA LEU A 277 -1.06 -1.11 -5.91
C LEU A 277 -2.59 -1.02 -5.89
N LYS A 278 -3.16 -0.71 -4.72
CA LYS A 278 -4.60 -0.49 -4.60
C LYS A 278 -5.07 0.59 -5.57
N LYS A 279 -4.40 1.74 -5.60
CA LYS A 279 -4.87 2.90 -6.35
C LYS A 279 -4.70 2.75 -7.87
N LEU A 280 -3.59 2.17 -8.30
CA LEU A 280 -3.29 1.95 -9.70
C LEU A 280 -4.14 0.83 -10.31
N LEU A 281 -4.49 -0.20 -9.54
CA LEU A 281 -5.31 -1.32 -10.01
C LEU A 281 -6.82 -1.14 -9.80
N GLN A 282 -7.24 -0.13 -9.03
CA GLN A 282 -8.67 0.16 -8.83
C GLN A 282 -9.34 0.48 -10.17
N ASP A 283 -10.64 0.21 -10.26
CA ASP A 283 -11.48 0.59 -11.40
C ASP A 283 -10.89 0.08 -12.74
N LYS A 284 -10.48 -1.20 -12.74
CA LYS A 284 -9.84 -1.91 -13.87
C LYS A 284 -8.57 -1.21 -14.40
N GLY A 285 -7.79 -0.61 -13.52
CA GLY A 285 -6.50 -0.03 -13.89
C GLY A 285 -6.59 1.35 -14.55
N LYS A 286 -7.71 2.07 -14.41
CA LYS A 286 -7.91 3.39 -15.04
C LYS A 286 -6.73 4.35 -14.79
N ALA A 287 -6.31 4.49 -13.54
CA ALA A 287 -5.17 5.34 -13.19
C ALA A 287 -3.83 4.84 -13.77
N LEU A 288 -3.67 3.53 -13.90
CA LEU A 288 -2.47 2.92 -14.50
C LEU A 288 -2.42 3.16 -16.01
N PHE A 289 -3.54 3.00 -16.72
CA PHE A 289 -3.53 3.02 -18.19
C PHE A 289 -3.87 4.37 -18.82
N GLU A 290 -4.64 5.23 -18.15
CA GLU A 290 -5.10 6.51 -18.71
C GLU A 290 -4.39 7.73 -18.11
N GLU A 291 -3.97 7.65 -16.85
CA GLU A 291 -3.41 8.80 -16.11
C GLU A 291 -1.88 8.75 -15.95
N SER A 292 -1.24 7.69 -16.46
CA SER A 292 0.21 7.47 -16.37
C SER A 292 0.82 7.29 -17.76
N LEU A 293 2.15 7.36 -17.88
CA LEU A 293 2.85 7.07 -19.14
C LEU A 293 3.81 5.89 -19.00
N MET A 294 3.77 5.02 -20.00
CA MET A 294 4.71 3.92 -20.20
C MET A 294 5.46 4.18 -21.50
N ILE A 295 6.71 4.62 -21.40
CA ILE A 295 7.44 5.21 -22.52
C ILE A 295 8.67 4.37 -22.86
N PRO A 296 8.80 3.86 -24.09
CA PRO A 296 10.05 3.33 -24.60
C PRO A 296 10.98 4.46 -25.07
N LEU A 297 12.15 4.61 -24.45
CA LEU A 297 13.14 5.62 -24.77
C LEU A 297 14.48 4.99 -25.15
N TYR A 298 15.04 5.40 -26.28
CA TYR A 298 16.40 5.06 -26.69
C TYR A 298 17.40 5.97 -25.99
N ASP A 299 18.44 5.38 -25.39
CA ASP A 299 19.58 6.11 -24.85
C ASP A 299 20.60 6.52 -25.91
N GLU A 300 21.66 7.21 -25.47
CA GLU A 300 22.75 7.67 -26.32
C GLU A 300 23.47 6.52 -27.04
N GLU A 301 23.58 5.37 -26.39
CA GLU A 301 24.17 4.13 -26.90
C GLU A 301 23.22 3.33 -27.79
N ASN A 302 21.98 3.80 -27.95
CA ASN A 302 20.90 3.17 -28.68
C ASN A 302 20.37 1.85 -28.07
N ASN A 303 20.45 1.70 -26.75
CA ASN A 303 19.69 0.69 -26.03
C ASN A 303 18.30 1.24 -25.69
N ILE A 304 17.29 0.37 -25.72
CA ILE A 304 15.92 0.73 -25.37
C ILE A 304 15.72 0.61 -23.86
N ASN A 305 15.14 1.63 -23.27
CA ASN A 305 14.82 1.74 -21.86
C ASN A 305 13.33 2.00 -21.69
N TYR A 306 12.69 1.36 -20.71
CA TYR A 306 11.26 1.48 -20.45
C TYR A 306 11.02 2.35 -19.22
N VAL A 307 10.48 3.54 -19.44
CA VAL A 307 10.29 4.55 -18.40
C VAL A 307 8.83 4.62 -17.98
N TYR A 308 8.58 4.58 -16.68
CA TYR A 308 7.28 4.79 -16.08
C TYR A 308 7.16 6.21 -15.52
N ILE A 309 6.15 6.95 -15.95
CA ILE A 309 5.75 8.21 -15.33
C ILE A 309 4.44 7.99 -14.57
N PRO A 310 4.46 8.06 -13.24
CA PRO A 310 3.29 7.79 -12.43
C PRO A 310 2.17 8.83 -12.63
N PRO A 311 0.92 8.49 -12.29
CA PRO A 311 -0.17 9.46 -12.28
C PRO A 311 0.04 10.52 -11.20
N PRO A 312 -0.44 11.76 -11.42
CA PRO A 312 -0.05 12.90 -10.59
C PRO A 312 -0.52 12.78 -9.14
N TYR A 313 -1.67 12.16 -8.88
CA TYR A 313 -2.24 12.08 -7.54
C TYR A 313 -1.39 11.27 -6.56
N ILE A 314 -0.53 10.34 -7.01
CA ILE A 314 0.33 9.59 -6.09
C ILE A 314 1.50 10.44 -5.59
N MET A 315 1.79 11.55 -6.26
CA MET A 315 2.84 12.47 -5.82
C MET A 315 2.49 13.19 -4.52
N GLN A 316 1.20 13.24 -4.15
CA GLN A 316 0.73 13.83 -2.89
C GLN A 316 1.36 13.17 -1.64
N TYR A 317 1.93 11.97 -1.80
CA TYR A 317 2.56 11.25 -0.69
C TYR A 317 4.02 11.62 -0.44
N SER A 318 4.65 12.37 -1.36
CA SER A 318 6.03 12.84 -1.21
C SER A 318 6.18 13.75 0.02
N GLN A 319 7.23 13.52 0.83
CA GLN A 319 7.58 14.36 1.96
C GLN A 319 7.98 15.79 1.57
N THR A 320 8.53 15.96 0.37
CA THR A 320 8.98 17.27 -0.11
C THR A 320 8.33 17.61 -1.45
N SER A 321 8.18 18.91 -1.70
CA SER A 321 7.69 19.43 -2.98
C SER A 321 8.62 19.14 -4.16
N LYS A 322 9.92 18.98 -3.90
CA LYS A 322 10.97 18.74 -4.91
C LYS A 322 10.64 17.59 -5.87
N PHE A 323 10.10 16.48 -5.34
CA PHE A 323 9.72 15.35 -6.18
C PHE A 323 8.60 15.73 -7.17
N ILE A 324 7.63 16.53 -6.75
CA ILE A 324 6.52 16.95 -7.62
C ILE A 324 7.00 18.00 -8.63
N GLU A 325 7.81 18.95 -8.17
CA GLU A 325 8.42 19.99 -8.99
C GLU A 325 9.30 19.39 -10.10
N PHE A 326 10.04 18.31 -9.81
CA PHE A 326 10.79 17.55 -10.82
C PHE A 326 9.90 17.10 -11.98
N TYR A 327 8.79 16.41 -11.71
CA TYR A 327 7.93 15.95 -12.79
C TYR A 327 7.16 17.08 -13.47
N GLN A 328 6.85 18.17 -12.76
CA GLN A 328 6.28 19.37 -13.39
C GLN A 328 7.25 20.00 -14.41
N MET A 329 8.54 20.09 -14.07
CA MET A 329 9.58 20.55 -14.99
C MET A 329 9.80 19.58 -16.16
N LEU A 330 9.79 18.26 -15.91
CA LEU A 330 9.86 17.23 -16.95
C LEU A 330 8.73 17.38 -17.99
N MET A 331 7.54 17.77 -17.52
CA MET A 331 6.37 18.08 -18.34
C MET A 331 6.44 19.46 -19.02
N GLY A 332 7.49 20.25 -18.77
CA GLY A 332 7.73 21.56 -19.39
C GLY A 332 7.10 22.74 -18.66
N LYS A 333 6.74 22.61 -17.38
CA LYS A 333 6.35 23.75 -16.54
C LYS A 333 7.59 24.51 -16.08
N GLU A 334 7.60 25.82 -16.27
CA GLU A 334 8.68 26.67 -15.76
C GLU A 334 8.58 26.79 -14.24
N ILE A 335 9.56 26.24 -13.52
CA ILE A 335 9.67 26.28 -12.06
C ILE A 335 11.11 26.63 -11.71
N SER A 336 11.30 27.53 -10.74
CA SER A 336 12.62 27.84 -10.19
C SER A 336 13.13 26.65 -9.37
N ALA A 337 13.96 25.80 -9.97
CA ALA A 337 14.62 24.71 -9.27
C ALA A 337 15.64 25.25 -8.26
N SER A 338 15.71 24.63 -7.08
CA SER A 338 16.81 24.89 -6.15
C SER A 338 18.13 24.35 -6.70
N GLU A 339 19.27 24.92 -6.30
CA GLU A 339 20.60 24.52 -6.81
C GLU A 339 20.93 23.04 -6.55
N ASP A 340 20.34 22.46 -5.52
CA ASP A 340 20.54 21.08 -5.07
C ASP A 340 19.52 20.08 -5.65
N GLN A 341 18.72 20.47 -6.65
CA GLN A 341 17.72 19.59 -7.27
C GLN A 341 18.15 19.17 -8.69
N PRO A 342 18.01 17.88 -9.06
CA PRO A 342 18.25 17.44 -10.43
C PRO A 342 17.33 18.18 -11.40
N LYS A 343 17.92 18.66 -12.50
CA LYS A 343 17.18 19.33 -13.57
C LYS A 343 16.75 18.27 -14.58
N PRO A 344 15.44 18.03 -14.75
CA PRO A 344 14.97 17.06 -15.73
C PRO A 344 15.16 17.59 -17.15
N HIS A 345 15.40 16.68 -18.08
CA HIS A 345 15.22 16.95 -19.50
C HIS A 345 13.75 17.22 -19.82
N ASN A 346 13.48 17.81 -21.00
CA ASN A 346 12.11 17.99 -21.46
C ASN A 346 11.58 16.69 -22.08
N LEU A 347 10.45 16.17 -21.57
CA LEU A 347 9.92 14.89 -22.01
C LEU A 347 9.54 14.84 -23.50
N LYS A 348 9.02 15.95 -24.05
CA LYS A 348 8.66 16.04 -25.47
C LYS A 348 9.90 15.90 -26.35
N GLN A 349 10.99 16.54 -25.97
CA GLN A 349 12.28 16.43 -26.67
C GLN A 349 12.86 15.01 -26.57
N LEU A 350 12.79 14.37 -25.39
CA LEU A 350 13.22 12.96 -25.23
C LEU A 350 12.44 12.01 -26.14
N LEU A 351 11.12 12.20 -26.24
CA LEU A 351 10.24 11.42 -27.11
C LEU A 351 10.57 11.60 -28.60
N GLU A 352 10.77 12.84 -29.04
CA GLU A 352 11.15 13.18 -30.42
C GLU A 352 12.50 12.55 -30.81
N GLU A 353 13.50 12.70 -29.94
CA GLU A 353 14.82 12.13 -30.14
C GLU A 353 14.79 10.60 -30.15
N SER A 354 14.05 9.98 -29.22
CA SER A 354 13.88 8.53 -29.19
C SER A 354 13.15 8.01 -30.44
N LYS A 355 12.13 8.73 -30.93
CA LYS A 355 11.44 8.36 -32.18
C LYS A 355 12.41 8.38 -33.37
N ARG A 356 13.24 9.42 -33.47
CA ARG A 356 14.25 9.56 -34.52
C ARG A 356 15.24 8.39 -34.49
N ARG A 357 15.72 8.01 -33.30
CA ARG A 357 16.59 6.84 -33.09
C ARG A 357 15.91 5.53 -33.48
N ALA A 358 14.66 5.32 -33.06
CA ALA A 358 13.88 4.14 -33.41
C ALA A 358 13.76 3.95 -34.93
N LEU A 359 13.43 5.03 -35.66
CA LEU A 359 13.38 5.01 -37.13
C LEU A 359 14.75 4.69 -37.75
N GLY A 360 15.83 5.25 -37.22
CA GLY A 360 17.20 4.95 -37.65
C GLY A 360 17.60 3.48 -37.46
N LYS A 361 16.99 2.78 -36.49
CA LYS A 361 17.19 1.34 -36.24
C LYS A 361 16.15 0.45 -36.93
N ASN A 362 15.25 1.02 -37.73
CA ASN A 362 14.11 0.32 -38.31
C ASN A 362 13.18 -0.34 -37.25
N ASP A 363 13.16 0.19 -36.01
CA ASP A 363 12.19 -0.18 -34.98
C ASP A 363 10.91 0.65 -35.15
N LYS A 364 10.06 0.17 -36.07
CA LYS A 364 8.79 0.84 -36.38
C LYS A 364 7.83 0.84 -35.20
N ALA A 365 7.81 -0.22 -34.40
CA ALA A 365 6.88 -0.35 -33.27
C ALA A 365 7.14 0.72 -32.21
N THR A 366 8.40 0.94 -31.81
CA THR A 366 8.77 2.00 -30.87
C THR A 366 8.50 3.39 -31.46
N ALA A 367 8.81 3.59 -32.75
CA ALA A 367 8.54 4.87 -33.42
C ALA A 367 7.05 5.22 -33.45
N GLU A 368 6.18 4.24 -33.71
CA GLU A 368 4.72 4.39 -33.71
C GLU A 368 4.18 4.69 -32.31
N ILE A 369 4.67 4.00 -31.27
CA ILE A 369 4.32 4.28 -29.88
C ILE A 369 4.68 5.71 -29.52
N ASN A 370 5.92 6.14 -29.80
CA ASN A 370 6.38 7.49 -29.49
C ASN A 370 5.60 8.55 -30.28
N GLN A 371 5.27 8.29 -31.54
CA GLN A 371 4.41 9.19 -32.32
C GLN A 371 3.04 9.36 -31.68
N LYS A 372 2.38 8.26 -31.30
CA LYS A 372 1.07 8.29 -30.66
C LYS A 372 1.08 9.07 -29.34
N ILE A 373 2.17 8.94 -28.55
CA ILE A 373 2.34 9.73 -27.32
C ILE A 373 2.51 11.21 -27.67
N LEU A 374 3.34 11.54 -28.66
CA LEU A 374 3.57 12.92 -29.11
C LEU A 374 2.29 13.60 -29.62
N ASP A 375 1.48 12.89 -30.41
CA ASP A 375 0.22 13.40 -30.96
C ASP A 375 -0.77 13.85 -29.87
N ASN A 376 -0.74 13.16 -28.71
CA ASN A 376 -1.63 13.43 -27.59
C ASN A 376 -0.91 14.13 -26.41
N PHE A 377 0.36 14.50 -26.59
CA PHE A 377 1.21 14.92 -25.48
C PHE A 377 0.71 16.21 -24.84
N ASP A 378 0.30 17.20 -25.64
CA ASP A 378 -0.08 18.50 -25.11
C ASP A 378 -1.37 18.40 -24.28
N GLU A 379 -2.35 17.57 -24.70
CA GLU A 379 -3.57 17.30 -23.92
C GLU A 379 -3.25 16.50 -22.64
N PHE A 380 -2.45 15.44 -22.75
CA PHE A 380 -2.00 14.66 -21.60
C PHE A 380 -1.29 15.56 -20.58
N ARG A 381 -0.32 16.36 -21.04
CA ARG A 381 0.44 17.31 -20.22
C ARG A 381 -0.46 18.24 -19.43
N LEU A 382 -1.45 18.87 -20.09
CA LEU A 382 -2.37 19.79 -19.43
C LEU A 382 -3.19 19.10 -18.33
N ARG A 383 -3.75 17.92 -18.63
CA ARG A 383 -4.51 17.13 -17.66
C ARG A 383 -3.64 16.67 -16.48
N TRP A 384 -2.43 16.20 -16.79
CA TRP A 384 -1.48 15.71 -15.81
C TRP A 384 -0.98 16.83 -14.88
N LEU A 385 -0.59 17.99 -15.43
CA LEU A 385 -0.17 19.16 -14.65
C LEU A 385 -1.26 19.69 -13.73
N LYS A 386 -2.53 19.73 -14.21
CA LYS A 386 -3.68 20.07 -13.36
C LYS A 386 -3.82 19.10 -12.19
N GLY A 387 -3.69 17.80 -12.44
CA GLY A 387 -3.69 16.80 -11.38
C GLY A 387 -2.55 16.99 -10.37
N CYS A 388 -1.39 17.46 -10.81
CA CYS A 388 -0.27 17.77 -9.91
C CYS A 388 -0.53 18.96 -9.01
N GLU A 389 -1.24 19.99 -9.48
CA GLU A 389 -1.62 21.13 -8.64
C GLU A 389 -2.55 20.68 -7.51
N GLU A 390 -3.51 19.81 -7.80
CA GLU A 390 -4.35 19.18 -6.78
C GLU A 390 -3.54 18.28 -5.82
N ALA A 391 -2.56 17.54 -6.34
CA ALA A 391 -1.69 16.68 -5.53
C ALA A 391 -0.79 17.50 -4.60
N CYS A 392 -0.25 18.62 -5.07
CA CYS A 392 0.52 19.58 -4.26
C CYS A 392 -0.34 20.16 -3.14
N ALA A 393 -1.55 20.66 -3.46
CA ALA A 393 -2.45 21.21 -2.46
C ALA A 393 -2.79 20.16 -1.37
N LYS A 394 -3.13 18.93 -1.78
CA LYS A 394 -3.40 17.82 -0.83
C LYS A 394 -2.18 17.45 -0.01
N ARG A 395 -0.97 17.49 -0.59
CA ARG A 395 0.27 17.29 0.17
C ARG A 395 0.38 18.36 1.27
N ASP A 396 0.29 19.63 0.91
CA ASP A 396 0.47 20.73 1.87
C ASP A 396 -0.54 20.70 3.01
N GLU A 397 -1.76 20.20 2.77
CA GLU A 397 -2.77 19.97 3.81
C GLU A 397 -2.44 18.80 4.76
N MET A 398 -1.64 17.83 4.29
CA MET A 398 -1.40 16.54 4.95
C MET A 398 -0.03 16.43 5.62
N PHE A 399 0.81 17.46 5.47
CA PHE A 399 2.11 17.58 6.11
C PHE A 399 2.13 18.82 7.02
N ASN A 400 2.85 18.72 8.14
CA ASN A 400 2.96 19.85 9.05
C ASN A 400 3.96 20.90 8.52
N ASN A 401 5.05 20.42 7.92
CA ASN A 401 6.10 21.23 7.28
C ASN A 401 6.51 20.63 5.92
N ASN A 402 7.14 21.41 5.04
CA ASN A 402 7.74 20.94 3.79
C ASN A 402 9.22 20.56 3.98
N ASP A 403 9.50 19.58 4.82
CA ASP A 403 10.86 19.10 5.09
C ASP A 403 10.91 17.57 5.31
N ARG A 404 12.13 17.02 5.33
CA ARG A 404 12.38 15.56 5.47
C ARG A 404 11.97 14.98 6.84
N SER A 405 11.74 15.82 7.84
CA SER A 405 11.26 15.41 9.17
C SER A 405 9.73 15.37 9.27
N SER A 406 9.04 15.81 8.21
CA SER A 406 7.59 15.87 8.16
C SER A 406 6.96 14.49 7.98
N TYR A 407 5.88 14.26 8.72
CA TYR A 407 5.13 13.00 8.73
C TYR A 407 3.90 13.11 7.83
N ASN A 408 3.70 12.11 6.98
CA ASN A 408 2.53 12.06 6.11
C ASN A 408 1.30 11.54 6.88
N LEU A 409 0.38 12.46 7.22
CA LEU A 409 -0.83 12.09 7.98
C LEU A 409 -1.76 11.15 7.21
N TYR A 410 -1.74 11.18 5.87
CA TYR A 410 -2.52 10.26 5.06
C TYR A 410 -2.00 8.84 5.20
N LEU A 411 -0.68 8.66 5.08
CA LEU A 411 -0.08 7.34 5.15
C LEU A 411 -0.24 6.74 6.55
N ALA A 412 -0.08 7.54 7.60
CA ALA A 412 -0.39 7.09 8.96
C ALA A 412 -1.85 6.62 9.11
N TYR A 413 -2.80 7.38 8.56
CA TYR A 413 -4.21 6.99 8.55
C TYR A 413 -4.46 5.73 7.71
N ALA A 414 -3.84 5.62 6.53
CA ALA A 414 -3.96 4.46 5.66
C ALA A 414 -3.41 3.21 6.35
N ALA A 415 -2.26 3.33 7.01
CA ALA A 415 -1.63 2.27 7.78
C ALA A 415 -2.54 1.77 8.88
N LYS A 416 -3.08 2.68 9.70
CA LYS A 416 -4.00 2.33 10.77
C LYS A 416 -5.21 1.56 10.26
N ARG A 417 -5.83 2.00 9.15
CA ARG A 417 -6.93 1.25 8.56
C ARG A 417 -6.51 -0.14 8.08
N MET A 418 -5.36 -0.25 7.41
CA MET A 418 -4.89 -1.53 6.91
C MET A 418 -4.60 -2.50 8.07
N GLN A 419 -4.01 -2.02 9.16
CA GLN A 419 -3.80 -2.79 10.38
C GLN A 419 -5.12 -3.17 11.05
N ASP A 420 -6.11 -2.27 11.10
CA ASP A 420 -7.43 -2.59 11.64
C ASP A 420 -8.09 -3.71 10.82
N GLU A 421 -7.99 -3.68 9.48
CA GLU A 421 -8.52 -4.77 8.64
C GLU A 421 -7.76 -6.10 8.87
N ALA A 422 -6.44 -6.04 9.06
CA ALA A 422 -5.61 -7.22 9.31
C ALA A 422 -5.83 -7.83 10.71
N ARG A 423 -6.08 -6.99 11.72
CA ARG A 423 -6.04 -7.37 13.15
C ARG A 423 -7.40 -7.35 13.84
N SER A 424 -8.46 -6.90 13.17
CA SER A 424 -9.81 -6.93 13.76
C SER A 424 -10.25 -8.38 13.98
N PRO A 425 -10.89 -8.69 15.13
CA PRO A 425 -11.49 -10.00 15.35
C PRO A 425 -12.57 -10.20 14.28
N LYS A 426 -12.31 -11.11 13.35
CA LYS A 426 -13.34 -11.50 12.39
C LYS A 426 -14.33 -12.38 13.15
N PRO A 427 -15.65 -12.18 13.00
CA PRO A 427 -16.61 -13.16 13.49
C PRO A 427 -16.19 -14.50 12.87
N SER A 428 -15.99 -15.50 13.72
CA SER A 428 -15.66 -16.85 13.30
C SER A 428 -16.75 -17.33 12.36
N VAL A 429 -16.52 -17.18 11.07
CA VAL A 429 -17.19 -17.99 10.07
C VAL A 429 -16.76 -19.40 10.44
N GLN A 430 -17.71 -20.21 10.92
CA GLN A 430 -17.53 -21.64 11.05
C GLN A 430 -16.97 -22.11 9.72
N LEU A 431 -15.68 -22.49 9.72
CA LEU A 431 -15.07 -23.24 8.66
C LEU A 431 -15.92 -24.50 8.51
N ASN A 432 -16.80 -24.52 7.52
CA ASN A 432 -17.31 -25.78 7.01
C ASN A 432 -16.09 -26.56 6.54
N THR A 433 -15.75 -27.56 7.34
CA THR A 433 -14.73 -28.57 7.10
C THR A 433 -15.03 -29.23 5.75
N LYS A 434 -14.40 -28.72 4.69
CA LYS A 434 -14.36 -29.36 3.37
C LYS A 434 -12.91 -29.67 2.98
N MET A 435 -12.12 -30.09 3.97
CA MET A 435 -10.72 -30.51 3.82
C MET A 435 -10.47 -31.94 4.32
N GLU A 436 -11.51 -32.78 4.35
CA GLU A 436 -11.43 -34.22 4.69
C GLU A 436 -12.16 -35.15 3.71
N SER A 437 -12.40 -34.76 2.44
CA SER A 437 -12.99 -35.70 1.45
C SER A 437 -12.33 -35.73 0.07
N ILE A 438 -11.12 -35.17 -0.07
CA ILE A 438 -10.38 -35.23 -1.34
C ILE A 438 -9.76 -36.63 -1.59
N ASP A 439 -9.67 -37.50 -0.59
CA ASP A 439 -9.18 -38.89 -0.77
C ASP A 439 -10.27 -39.91 -1.18
N ALA A 440 -11.52 -39.49 -1.41
CA ALA A 440 -12.62 -40.41 -1.75
C ALA A 440 -13.20 -40.24 -3.17
N GLN A 441 -12.72 -39.31 -4.01
CA GLN A 441 -13.28 -39.04 -5.35
C GLN A 441 -12.32 -39.32 -6.53
N LEU A 442 -11.39 -40.27 -6.35
CA LEU A 442 -10.59 -40.83 -7.44
C LEU A 442 -11.10 -42.18 -7.98
N LYS A 443 -12.37 -42.53 -7.72
CA LYS A 443 -13.02 -43.66 -8.38
C LYS A 443 -14.45 -43.29 -8.78
N VAL A 444 -14.78 -43.67 -10.01
CA VAL A 444 -16.05 -43.48 -10.74
C VAL A 444 -16.12 -42.15 -11.50
N SER A 445 -15.35 -42.10 -12.58
CA SER A 445 -15.83 -41.56 -13.85
C SER A 445 -17.02 -42.38 -14.36
N GLU A 446 -17.86 -41.72 -15.15
CA GLU A 446 -18.95 -42.21 -16.02
C GLU A 446 -20.38 -42.04 -15.47
N GLN A 447 -21.23 -41.43 -16.33
CA GLN A 447 -22.64 -41.02 -16.18
C GLN A 447 -22.86 -39.71 -15.40
N GLU A 448 -23.56 -38.67 -15.85
CA GLU A 448 -24.33 -38.28 -17.04
C GLU A 448 -24.31 -36.72 -17.02
N ASP A 449 -23.98 -35.97 -18.07
CA ASP A 449 -24.77 -35.66 -19.26
C ASP A 449 -26.29 -35.53 -19.02
N MET A 450 -26.72 -34.43 -18.39
CA MET A 450 -27.97 -33.71 -18.68
C MET A 450 -28.18 -32.51 -17.74
N LEU A 451 -28.81 -31.45 -18.26
CA LEU A 451 -29.33 -30.24 -17.58
C LEU A 451 -28.43 -28.99 -17.62
N SER A 452 -27.98 -28.69 -18.83
CA SER A 452 -27.75 -27.36 -19.36
C SER A 452 -29.07 -26.70 -19.83
N HIS A 453 -29.96 -26.22 -18.94
CA HIS A 453 -31.12 -25.45 -19.44
C HIS A 453 -31.88 -24.54 -18.46
N GLU A 454 -31.23 -23.78 -17.55
CA GLU A 454 -32.03 -22.88 -16.69
C GLU A 454 -31.30 -21.63 -16.13
N ARG A 455 -30.44 -20.99 -16.94
CA ARG A 455 -29.85 -19.66 -16.62
C ARG A 455 -29.64 -18.76 -17.85
N ARG A 456 -30.64 -18.72 -18.74
CA ARG A 456 -30.69 -17.81 -19.89
C ARG A 456 -32.08 -17.19 -20.06
N VAL A 457 -32.55 -16.39 -19.08
CA VAL A 457 -33.76 -15.53 -19.26
C VAL A 457 -33.70 -14.21 -18.45
N LEU A 458 -32.56 -13.74 -17.92
CA LEU A 458 -32.56 -12.51 -17.10
C LEU A 458 -31.39 -11.55 -17.30
N GLU A 459 -30.89 -11.45 -18.53
CA GLU A 459 -29.84 -10.47 -18.91
C GLU A 459 -30.13 -9.79 -20.26
N ASN A 460 -31.41 -9.54 -20.57
CA ASN A 460 -31.80 -8.67 -21.69
C ASN A 460 -32.88 -7.71 -21.21
N GLU A 461 -32.49 -6.70 -20.43
CA GLU A 461 -33.22 -5.43 -20.23
C GLU A 461 -32.47 -4.59 -19.18
N LEU A 462 -31.36 -3.93 -19.57
CA LEU A 462 -30.82 -2.74 -18.88
C LEU A 462 -29.63 -2.14 -19.66
N GLU A 463 -29.82 -1.90 -20.96
CA GLU A 463 -29.05 -0.90 -21.69
C GLU A 463 -30.03 -0.02 -22.47
N GLN A 464 -30.38 1.12 -21.88
CA GLN A 464 -30.70 2.38 -22.57
C GLN A 464 -31.01 3.46 -21.52
N LEU A 465 -30.06 4.38 -21.30
CA LEU A 465 -30.29 5.68 -20.67
C LEU A 465 -30.50 6.71 -21.79
N PRO A 466 -31.70 7.30 -21.95
CA PRO A 466 -31.84 8.60 -22.57
C PRO A 466 -31.87 9.71 -21.52
N SER A 467 -31.20 10.81 -21.85
CA SER A 467 -31.31 12.11 -21.19
C SER A 467 -32.73 12.69 -21.26
N ILE A 468 -33.11 13.49 -20.26
CA ILE A 468 -33.62 14.88 -20.33
C ILE A 468 -34.59 15.19 -19.17
N GLN A 469 -34.50 16.45 -18.76
CA GLN A 469 -35.38 17.29 -17.94
C GLN A 469 -36.90 17.04 -18.04
N ASN A 470 -37.59 17.55 -17.02
CA ASN A 470 -39.01 17.90 -16.90
C ASN A 470 -39.99 16.87 -16.32
N LEU A 471 -40.20 17.03 -15.00
CA LEU A 471 -41.51 17.17 -14.33
C LEU A 471 -42.74 16.76 -15.15
N THR A 472 -43.35 15.64 -14.77
CA THR A 472 -44.80 15.52 -14.64
C THR A 472 -45.12 14.54 -13.51
N THR A 473 -46.03 14.99 -12.65
CA THR A 473 -46.60 14.34 -11.48
C THR A 473 -47.51 13.16 -11.87
N GLU A 474 -47.30 12.00 -11.26
CA GLU A 474 -48.38 11.02 -11.04
C GLU A 474 -48.51 10.74 -9.54
N ASP A 475 -49.69 11.08 -9.04
CA ASP A 475 -50.18 10.87 -7.68
C ASP A 475 -50.35 9.38 -7.37
N THR A 476 -49.68 8.91 -6.32
CA THR A 476 -50.20 7.82 -5.48
C THR A 476 -50.05 8.23 -4.02
N SER A 477 -51.14 8.78 -3.48
CA SER A 477 -51.26 9.25 -2.10
C SER A 477 -51.56 8.09 -1.15
N VAL A 478 -50.56 7.72 -0.34
CA VAL A 478 -50.77 7.19 1.01
C VAL A 478 -50.67 8.39 1.96
N PRO A 479 -51.50 8.53 3.01
CA PRO A 479 -51.38 9.67 3.92
C PRO A 479 -50.07 9.52 4.72
N HIS A 480 -49.01 10.15 4.19
CA HIS A 480 -47.74 10.28 4.88
C HIS A 480 -47.92 11.23 6.05
N ASN A 481 -47.69 10.73 7.26
CA ASN A 481 -47.69 11.57 8.46
C ASN A 481 -46.42 12.43 8.45
N GLU A 482 -46.52 13.63 7.87
CA GLU A 482 -45.42 14.59 7.70
C GLU A 482 -44.68 14.87 9.03
N ASN A 483 -45.38 14.78 10.17
CA ASN A 483 -44.77 14.92 11.50
C ASN A 483 -43.87 13.74 11.90
N GLU A 484 -44.14 12.53 11.41
CA GLU A 484 -43.35 11.33 11.69
C GLU A 484 -42.04 11.32 10.89
N GLU A 485 -42.09 11.74 9.63
CA GLU A 485 -40.90 11.95 8.81
C GLU A 485 -40.02 13.10 9.35
N LEU A 486 -40.65 14.19 9.80
CA LEU A 486 -39.95 15.30 10.46
C LEU A 486 -39.17 14.82 11.70
N ASN A 487 -39.81 14.03 12.55
CA ASN A 487 -39.17 13.49 13.75
C ASN A 487 -38.05 12.50 13.40
N THR A 488 -38.21 11.74 12.32
CA THR A 488 -37.19 10.80 11.83
C THR A 488 -35.96 11.54 11.30
N LEU A 489 -36.15 12.58 10.47
CA LEU A 489 -35.04 13.42 10.00
C LEU A 489 -34.30 14.11 11.16
N LYS A 490 -35.03 14.64 12.15
CA LYS A 490 -34.41 15.24 13.35
C LYS A 490 -33.56 14.23 14.11
N LYS A 491 -34.08 13.01 14.31
CA LYS A 491 -33.36 11.93 14.98
C LYS A 491 -32.08 11.55 14.24
N ASP A 492 -32.15 11.36 12.92
CA ASP A 492 -30.97 11.00 12.11
C ASP A 492 -29.91 12.11 12.09
N LEU A 493 -30.33 13.38 12.07
CA LEU A 493 -29.43 14.53 12.20
C LEU A 493 -28.76 14.57 13.57
N GLN A 494 -29.51 14.32 14.65
CA GLN A 494 -28.98 14.27 16.01
C GLN A 494 -27.99 13.10 16.21
N GLU A 495 -28.30 11.92 15.67
CA GLU A 495 -27.39 10.76 15.70
C GLU A 495 -26.11 11.04 14.91
N TYR A 496 -26.22 11.71 13.76
CA TYR A 496 -25.06 12.15 12.99
C TYR A 496 -24.19 13.15 13.78
N VAL A 497 -24.80 14.15 14.41
CA VAL A 497 -24.10 15.15 15.23
C VAL A 497 -23.39 14.46 16.41
N PHE A 498 -24.11 13.61 17.14
CA PHE A 498 -23.56 12.88 18.29
C PHE A 498 -22.34 12.05 17.88
N LYS A 499 -22.47 11.23 16.83
CA LYS A 499 -21.37 10.42 16.29
C LYS A 499 -20.16 11.27 15.89
N ARG A 500 -20.37 12.42 15.26
CA ARG A 500 -19.29 13.31 14.82
C ARG A 500 -18.61 14.04 15.98
N MET A 501 -19.37 14.45 17.00
CA MET A 501 -18.82 15.04 18.22
C MET A 501 -17.99 14.02 19.01
N THR A 502 -18.47 12.77 19.11
CA THR A 502 -17.72 11.68 19.74
C THR A 502 -16.43 11.38 18.96
N GLU A 503 -16.48 11.31 17.62
CA GLU A 503 -15.30 11.10 16.78
C GLU A 503 -14.29 12.27 16.86
N ALA A 504 -14.75 13.51 16.98
CA ALA A 504 -13.91 14.70 17.09
C ALA A 504 -13.24 14.84 18.46
N GLY A 505 -13.93 14.44 19.54
CA GLY A 505 -13.44 14.49 20.93
C GLY A 505 -12.75 13.20 21.42
N SER A 506 -12.65 12.18 20.57
CA SER A 506 -12.09 10.87 20.95
C SER A 506 -10.57 10.92 21.17
N LYS A 507 -10.09 10.15 22.17
CA LYS A 507 -8.66 9.81 22.32
C LYS A 507 -8.19 8.78 21.29
N ASP A 508 -9.11 8.22 20.51
CA ASP A 508 -8.82 7.29 19.41
C ASP A 508 -8.25 8.06 18.21
N PHE A 509 -6.97 7.83 17.95
CA PHE A 509 -6.19 8.39 16.85
C PHE A 509 -6.89 8.22 15.49
N ALA A 510 -7.54 7.07 15.24
CA ALA A 510 -8.20 6.79 13.98
C ALA A 510 -9.45 7.64 13.75
N ALA A 511 -10.25 7.87 14.80
CA ALA A 511 -11.48 8.66 14.74
C ALA A 511 -11.18 10.17 14.57
N HIS A 512 -10.15 10.67 15.26
CA HIS A 512 -9.72 12.06 15.16
C HIS A 512 -9.10 12.37 13.78
N HIS A 513 -8.19 11.51 13.27
CA HIS A 513 -7.62 11.68 11.93
C HIS A 513 -8.65 11.49 10.82
N ARG A 514 -9.59 10.55 10.96
CA ARG A 514 -10.73 10.40 10.05
C ARG A 514 -11.54 11.69 9.97
N THR A 515 -11.75 12.37 11.09
CA THR A 515 -12.47 13.65 11.17
C THR A 515 -11.71 14.79 10.47
N LYS A 516 -10.39 14.89 10.67
CA LYS A 516 -9.51 15.85 9.97
C LYS A 516 -9.46 15.58 8.45
N MET A 517 -9.25 14.33 8.03
CA MET A 517 -9.25 13.88 6.63
C MET A 517 -10.60 14.05 5.92
N ILE A 518 -11.72 13.90 6.64
CA ILE A 518 -13.08 14.13 6.11
C ILE A 518 -13.36 15.63 5.92
N GLY A 519 -12.68 16.50 6.66
CA GLY A 519 -12.67 17.94 6.43
C GLY A 519 -12.08 18.29 5.06
N LEU A 520 -10.93 17.69 4.75
CA LEU A 520 -10.15 17.97 3.53
C LEU A 520 -10.79 17.40 2.25
N LYS A 521 -11.48 16.24 2.32
CA LYS A 521 -11.97 15.54 1.11
C LYS A 521 -13.30 16.06 0.54
N LEU A 522 -14.03 16.92 1.27
CA LEU A 522 -15.40 17.34 0.91
C LEU A 522 -15.64 18.84 1.15
N GLY A 523 -14.58 19.66 1.23
CA GLY A 523 -14.69 21.12 1.36
C GLY A 523 -15.22 21.66 2.70
N TYR A 524 -15.76 20.80 3.57
CA TYR A 524 -16.34 21.21 4.86
C TYR A 524 -15.77 20.39 6.03
N SER A 525 -15.33 21.08 7.08
CA SER A 525 -14.86 20.51 8.35
C SER A 525 -15.99 19.76 9.09
N ALA A 526 -15.61 18.94 10.08
CA ALA A 526 -16.61 18.27 10.92
C ALA A 526 -17.41 19.26 11.77
N GLU A 527 -16.77 20.34 12.24
CA GLU A 527 -17.45 21.43 12.97
C GLU A 527 -18.47 22.12 12.07
N GLN A 528 -18.12 22.44 10.81
CA GLN A 528 -19.06 23.02 9.85
C GLN A 528 -20.26 22.12 9.59
N LYS A 529 -20.06 20.80 9.48
CA LYS A 529 -21.15 19.83 9.29
C LYS A 529 -22.03 19.70 10.54
N ILE A 530 -21.44 19.73 11.74
CA ILE A 530 -22.18 19.71 13.01
C ILE A 530 -23.01 20.98 13.16
N THR A 531 -22.41 22.14 12.89
CA THR A 531 -23.08 23.44 12.93
C THR A 531 -24.25 23.48 11.94
N ALA A 532 -24.03 23.08 10.69
CA ALA A 532 -25.07 23.04 9.67
C ALA A 532 -26.22 22.09 10.04
N ALA A 533 -25.92 20.90 10.58
CA ALA A 533 -26.93 19.96 11.05
C ALA A 533 -27.75 20.51 12.23
N ASN A 534 -27.10 21.15 13.21
CA ASN A 534 -27.78 21.75 14.37
C ASN A 534 -28.68 22.92 13.96
N LYS A 535 -28.22 23.78 13.04
CA LYS A 535 -29.04 24.87 12.49
C LYS A 535 -30.24 24.35 11.71
N LEU A 536 -30.08 23.27 10.96
CA LEU A 536 -31.21 22.62 10.28
C LEU A 536 -32.21 22.03 11.30
N ILE A 537 -31.75 21.33 12.33
CA ILE A 537 -32.63 20.85 13.42
C ILE A 537 -33.42 22.02 14.01
N TYR A 538 -32.74 23.13 14.29
CA TYR A 538 -33.38 24.34 14.84
C TYR A 538 -34.41 24.94 13.89
N ALA A 539 -34.14 24.97 12.58
CA ALA A 539 -35.11 25.39 11.57
C ALA A 539 -36.34 24.46 11.52
N LEU A 540 -36.13 23.14 11.66
CA LEU A 540 -37.21 22.15 11.72
C LEU A 540 -38.02 22.23 13.03
N ASP A 541 -37.42 22.67 14.14
CA ASP A 541 -38.10 22.92 15.42
C ASP A 541 -38.91 24.22 15.41
N MET A 542 -38.51 25.21 14.60
CA MET A 542 -39.14 26.52 14.48
C MET A 542 -39.88 26.72 13.15
N ARG A 543 -40.35 25.65 12.51
CA ARG A 543 -40.98 25.67 11.17
C ARG A 543 -42.09 26.72 11.03
N ASP A 544 -42.92 26.92 12.06
CA ASP A 544 -44.03 27.88 12.04
C ASP A 544 -43.62 29.30 12.45
N LYS A 545 -42.34 29.51 12.81
CA LYS A 545 -41.80 30.76 13.35
C LYS A 545 -40.38 31.03 12.84
N LEU A 546 -40.10 30.67 11.58
CA LEU A 546 -38.77 30.75 10.99
C LEU A 546 -38.16 32.15 11.03
N GLU A 547 -38.99 33.20 10.97
CA GLU A 547 -38.59 34.62 11.07
C GLU A 547 -38.14 35.04 12.48
N GLN A 548 -38.49 34.26 13.51
CA GLN A 548 -38.14 34.55 14.90
C GLN A 548 -36.84 33.84 15.34
N ARG A 549 -36.14 33.15 14.42
CA ARG A 549 -34.88 32.49 14.71
C ARG A 549 -33.77 33.54 14.96
N PRO A 550 -32.91 33.35 15.97
CA PRO A 550 -31.72 34.17 16.14
C PRO A 550 -30.85 34.15 14.88
N ASP A 551 -30.22 35.27 14.53
CA ASP A 551 -29.38 35.39 13.33
C ASP A 551 -28.26 34.34 13.28
N GLU A 552 -27.73 33.95 14.43
CA GLU A 552 -26.70 32.91 14.58
C GLU A 552 -27.17 31.52 14.15
N MET A 553 -28.49 31.26 14.17
CA MET A 553 -29.12 29.98 13.80
C MET A 553 -29.70 29.97 12.38
N LYS A 554 -29.59 31.08 11.65
CA LYS A 554 -29.91 31.12 10.21
C LYS A 554 -28.85 30.34 9.42
N LEU A 555 -29.29 29.64 8.37
CA LEU A 555 -28.38 28.91 7.50
C LEU A 555 -27.64 29.89 6.57
N ASN A 556 -26.32 29.83 6.53
CA ASN A 556 -25.52 30.58 5.57
C ASN A 556 -25.09 29.71 4.38
N GLU A 557 -24.42 30.30 3.38
CA GLU A 557 -23.97 29.58 2.18
C GLU A 557 -23.06 28.38 2.50
N THR A 558 -22.24 28.49 3.54
CA THR A 558 -21.37 27.39 4.00
C THR A 558 -22.20 26.25 4.60
N ASP A 559 -23.22 26.57 5.38
CA ASP A 559 -24.12 25.59 5.99
C ASP A 559 -24.94 24.85 4.91
N ILE A 560 -25.49 25.60 3.94
CA ILE A 560 -26.24 25.05 2.81
C ILE A 560 -25.34 24.14 1.97
N GLY A 561 -24.12 24.58 1.66
CA GLY A 561 -23.15 23.77 0.95
C GLY A 561 -22.79 22.48 1.70
N ALA A 562 -22.61 22.54 3.02
CA ALA A 562 -22.36 21.36 3.85
C ALA A 562 -23.55 20.38 3.86
N LEU A 563 -24.78 20.89 3.85
CA LEU A 563 -26.01 20.08 3.84
C LEU A 563 -26.29 19.43 2.47
N THR A 564 -25.81 20.01 1.37
CA THR A 564 -26.14 19.59 0.00
C THR A 564 -25.03 18.82 -0.71
N THR A 565 -23.76 19.03 -0.33
CA THR A 565 -22.61 18.46 -1.08
C THR A 565 -21.68 17.58 -0.25
N SER A 566 -21.95 17.42 1.04
CA SER A 566 -21.05 16.71 1.95
C SER A 566 -21.50 15.28 2.30
N ARG A 567 -20.74 14.60 3.18
CA ARG A 567 -21.17 13.30 3.74
C ARG A 567 -22.42 13.39 4.60
N LEU A 568 -22.72 14.56 5.16
CA LEU A 568 -24.00 14.83 5.81
C LEU A 568 -25.13 14.67 4.79
N TYR A 569 -24.93 15.17 3.57
CA TYR A 569 -25.88 14.95 2.49
C TYR A 569 -26.06 13.46 2.18
N LYS A 570 -24.96 12.77 1.88
CA LYS A 570 -24.99 11.36 1.48
C LYS A 570 -25.59 10.43 2.54
N ASN A 571 -25.34 10.70 3.82
CA ASN A 571 -25.68 9.79 4.91
C ASN A 571 -27.02 10.10 5.57
N VAL A 572 -27.51 11.33 5.49
CA VAL A 572 -28.73 11.78 6.20
C VAL A 572 -29.68 12.49 5.26
N ILE A 573 -29.25 13.58 4.61
CA ILE A 573 -30.19 14.42 3.84
C ILE A 573 -30.76 13.68 2.62
N LYS A 574 -29.98 12.82 1.95
CA LYS A 574 -30.41 12.10 0.75
C LYS A 574 -31.61 11.18 1.01
N SER A 575 -31.73 10.58 2.20
CA SER A 575 -32.87 9.73 2.56
C SER A 575 -34.13 10.51 2.90
N HIS A 576 -34.02 11.84 3.07
CA HIS A 576 -35.09 12.76 3.47
C HIS A 576 -35.20 13.93 2.48
N LEU A 577 -34.86 13.71 1.21
CA LEU A 577 -34.57 14.77 0.25
C LEU A 577 -35.79 15.65 -0.05
N GLU A 578 -36.97 15.06 -0.16
CA GLU A 578 -38.21 15.79 -0.45
C GLU A 578 -38.59 16.75 0.70
N LEU A 579 -38.58 16.25 1.93
CA LEU A 579 -38.80 17.06 3.13
C LEU A 579 -37.73 18.14 3.29
N PHE A 580 -36.46 17.81 3.06
CA PHE A 580 -35.37 18.77 3.11
C PHE A 580 -35.52 19.89 2.06
N ASN A 581 -35.87 19.55 0.82
CA ASN A 581 -36.10 20.54 -0.24
C ASN A 581 -37.30 21.44 0.06
N ASN A 582 -38.38 20.89 0.61
CA ASN A 582 -39.54 21.65 1.05
C ASN A 582 -39.16 22.65 2.16
N VAL A 583 -38.38 22.20 3.15
CA VAL A 583 -37.89 23.07 4.23
C VAL A 583 -36.99 24.17 3.68
N LEU A 584 -36.00 23.84 2.85
CA LEU A 584 -35.11 24.82 2.22
C LEU A 584 -35.87 25.86 1.40
N ALA A 585 -36.85 25.46 0.60
CA ALA A 585 -37.64 26.37 -0.23
C ALA A 585 -38.42 27.40 0.59
N ASN A 586 -38.74 27.08 1.85
CA ASN A 586 -39.50 27.93 2.76
C ASN A 586 -38.64 28.72 3.75
N LEU A 587 -37.30 28.67 3.64
CA LEU A 587 -36.42 29.46 4.50
C LEU A 587 -36.30 30.91 4.00
N PRO A 588 -36.51 31.92 4.86
CA PRO A 588 -36.38 33.34 4.50
C PRO A 588 -35.02 33.69 3.91
N GLU A 589 -33.93 33.15 4.48
CA GLU A 589 -32.56 33.40 4.05
C GLU A 589 -32.23 32.91 2.63
N ILE A 590 -32.95 31.91 2.12
CA ILE A 590 -32.74 31.38 0.76
C ILE A 590 -33.39 32.29 -0.29
N SER A 591 -34.49 32.94 0.08
CA SER A 591 -35.15 33.95 -0.75
C SER A 591 -34.26 35.19 -0.92
N GLU A 592 -33.57 35.62 0.14
CA GLU A 592 -32.64 36.77 0.10
C GLU A 592 -31.35 36.50 -0.70
N MET A 593 -30.83 35.28 -0.66
CA MET A 593 -29.64 34.87 -1.43
C MET A 593 -29.92 34.84 -2.94
N ASN A 594 -31.10 34.36 -3.35
CA ASN A 594 -31.51 34.37 -4.76
C ASN A 594 -31.74 35.80 -5.30
N VAL A 595 -32.15 36.75 -4.45
CA VAL A 595 -32.31 38.17 -4.82
C VAL A 595 -30.95 38.87 -5.00
N LYS A 596 -29.94 38.56 -4.17
CA LYS A 596 -28.58 39.12 -4.32
C LYS A 596 -27.81 38.56 -5.53
N GLY A 597 -28.11 37.33 -5.96
CA GLY A 597 -27.55 36.74 -7.18
C GLY A 597 -28.09 37.34 -8.48
N ALA A 598 -29.31 37.88 -8.46
CA ALA A 598 -29.94 38.52 -9.62
C ALA A 598 -29.54 40.01 -9.78
N SER A 599 -29.14 40.70 -8.70
CA SER A 599 -28.73 42.12 -8.73
C SER A 599 -27.24 42.35 -9.00
N GLY A 600 -26.46 41.31 -9.33
CA GLY A 600 -25.00 41.38 -9.52
C GLY A 600 -24.51 41.57 -10.96
N LYS A 601 -25.40 41.86 -11.91
CA LYS A 601 -25.04 42.22 -13.30
C LYS A 601 -25.65 43.57 -13.68
N GLU A 602 -25.09 44.64 -13.11
CA GLU A 602 -24.99 45.97 -13.73
C GLU A 602 -24.19 46.87 -12.78
N ILE A 603 -22.87 46.90 -12.98
CA ILE A 603 -21.96 48.04 -13.23
C ILE A 603 -20.54 47.49 -13.27
#